data_AF-A0A5M8RFL8-F1
#
_entry.id   AF-A0A5M8RFL8-F1
#
_cell.length_a   1.000
_cell.length_b   1.000
_cell.length_c   1.000
_cell.angle_alpha   90.00
_cell.angle_beta   90.00
_cell.angle_gamma   90.00
#
_symmetry.space_group_name_H-M   'P 1'
#
loop_
_entity.id
_entity.type
_entity.pdbx_description
1 polymer ?
#
loop_
_entity_poly.entity_id
_entity_poly.type
_entity_poly.pdbx_seq_one_letter_code
_entity_poly.pdbx_strand_id
1 'polypeptide(L)'
;MKGMEDSQTERKEWLELQRNFRYLAPGGILIYVIPSYRFSDKKIARFLSLQFEDCGILRFSDEDYDDFRQCVFIGKKKKSMHKTVNQKLHDFLLHMDSEEFVANKVTKINHLVGRHQWKVPPGLQRISTFYTKLENKHNFYEGIRNSKGLTGLIERSKPKQLKLGGKPILPLNQGQMALLLASGAINGVIGDGDDLHIVQGLEIVSKKTSDEVHKHENGSKTVVSKTRTHRDVSVKFITPDGLIRKLV
;
A
#
# COMPACT_ATOMS: atom_id res chain seq x y z
N MET A 1 -7.28 -4.77 -37.61
CA MET A 1 -7.92 -4.71 -36.29
C MET A 1 -6.92 -4.14 -35.30
N LYS A 2 -7.14 -2.90 -34.83
CA LYS A 2 -6.26 -2.21 -33.88
C LYS A 2 -7.15 -1.79 -32.69
N GLY A 3 -6.74 -2.13 -31.47
CA GLY A 3 -7.03 -1.29 -30.30
C GLY A 3 -8.28 -1.59 -29.47
N MET A 4 -8.56 -2.85 -29.12
CA MET A 4 -9.32 -3.15 -27.90
C MET A 4 -8.54 -4.17 -27.07
N GLU A 5 -8.30 -3.83 -25.78
CA GLU A 5 -7.85 -4.70 -24.66
C GLU A 5 -6.39 -4.70 -24.16
N ASP A 6 -5.53 -3.72 -24.47
CA ASP A 6 -4.20 -3.70 -23.79
C ASP A 6 -4.29 -3.32 -22.30
N SER A 7 -5.08 -2.31 -21.91
CA SER A 7 -5.13 -1.83 -20.52
C SER A 7 -5.61 -2.86 -19.49
N GLN A 8 -6.53 -3.75 -19.86
CA GLN A 8 -6.98 -4.82 -18.95
C GLN A 8 -5.94 -5.93 -18.85
N THR A 9 -5.33 -6.29 -19.97
CA THR A 9 -4.28 -7.30 -20.02
C THR A 9 -3.08 -6.84 -19.20
N GLU A 10 -2.70 -5.55 -19.28
CA GLU A 10 -1.56 -5.05 -18.52
C GLU A 10 -1.70 -5.24 -17.02
N ARG A 11 -2.95 -5.13 -16.56
CA ARG A 11 -3.31 -5.31 -15.17
C ARG A 11 -3.16 -6.77 -14.76
N LYS A 12 -3.41 -7.73 -15.65
CA LYS A 12 -3.44 -9.16 -15.32
C LYS A 12 -2.03 -9.70 -15.01
N GLU A 13 -1.00 -9.45 -15.82
CA GLU A 13 0.31 -10.08 -15.53
C GLU A 13 0.98 -9.45 -14.30
N TRP A 14 0.85 -8.13 -14.11
CA TRP A 14 1.27 -7.49 -12.86
C TRP A 14 0.52 -8.07 -11.64
N LEU A 15 -0.81 -8.21 -11.72
CA LEU A 15 -1.61 -8.77 -10.63
C LEU A 15 -1.24 -10.22 -10.34
N GLU A 16 -0.98 -11.04 -11.36
CA GLU A 16 -0.53 -12.42 -11.22
C GLU A 16 0.85 -12.48 -10.56
N LEU A 17 1.81 -11.67 -11.01
CA LEU A 17 3.14 -11.57 -10.40
C LEU A 17 3.04 -11.19 -8.92
N GLN A 18 2.27 -10.14 -8.61
CA GLN A 18 2.07 -9.65 -7.25
C GLN A 18 1.36 -10.69 -6.38
N ARG A 19 0.35 -11.38 -6.91
CA ARG A 19 -0.42 -12.40 -6.19
C ARG A 19 0.44 -13.61 -5.85
N ASN A 20 1.14 -14.17 -6.83
CA ASN A 20 1.94 -15.38 -6.69
C ASN A 20 3.20 -15.15 -5.84
N PHE A 21 3.79 -13.95 -5.90
CA PHE A 21 4.95 -13.60 -5.09
C PHE A 21 4.73 -13.77 -3.58
N ARG A 22 3.49 -13.62 -3.10
CA ARG A 22 3.13 -13.79 -1.68
C ARG A 22 3.28 -15.23 -1.20
N TYR A 23 3.11 -16.19 -2.09
CA TYR A 23 3.23 -17.62 -1.80
C TYR A 23 4.63 -18.17 -2.02
N LEU A 24 5.50 -17.40 -2.70
CA LEU A 24 6.88 -17.80 -2.93
C LEU A 24 7.70 -17.69 -1.64
N ALA A 25 8.26 -18.79 -1.16
CA ALA A 25 9.13 -18.80 0.02
C ALA A 25 10.44 -18.01 -0.25
N PRO A 26 11.08 -17.41 0.78
CA PRO A 26 12.41 -16.84 0.64
C PRO A 26 13.42 -17.85 0.10
N GLY A 27 14.17 -17.49 -0.95
CA GLY A 27 15.06 -18.39 -1.68
C GLY A 27 14.35 -19.34 -2.65
N GLY A 28 13.02 -19.28 -2.77
CA GLY A 28 12.25 -19.99 -3.78
C GLY A 28 12.49 -19.44 -5.19
N ILE A 29 12.22 -20.27 -6.20
CA ILE A 29 12.41 -19.92 -7.61
C ILE A 29 11.07 -19.51 -8.21
N LEU A 30 11.04 -18.37 -8.90
CA LEU A 30 9.95 -17.97 -9.78
C LEU A 30 10.34 -18.26 -11.21
N ILE A 31 9.46 -18.91 -11.95
CA ILE A 31 9.49 -18.98 -13.41
C ILE A 31 8.28 -18.18 -13.90
N TYR A 32 8.52 -17.13 -14.67
CA TYR A 32 7.51 -16.18 -15.08
C TYR A 32 7.57 -15.97 -16.59
N VAL A 33 6.52 -16.40 -17.28
CA VAL A 33 6.45 -16.42 -18.74
C VAL A 33 5.40 -15.41 -19.19
N ILE A 34 5.85 -14.38 -19.90
CA ILE A 34 5.00 -13.32 -20.47
C ILE A 34 5.58 -12.87 -21.82
N PRO A 35 4.80 -12.19 -22.67
CA PRO A 35 5.34 -11.56 -23.87
C PRO A 35 6.49 -10.61 -23.54
N SER A 36 7.51 -10.56 -24.40
CA SER A 36 8.76 -9.83 -24.19
C SER A 36 8.53 -8.37 -23.81
N TYR A 37 7.70 -7.66 -24.58
CA TYR A 37 7.36 -6.25 -24.35
C TYR A 37 6.72 -5.97 -22.98
N ARG A 38 6.09 -6.96 -22.34
CA ARG A 38 5.48 -6.79 -21.01
C ARG A 38 6.53 -6.67 -19.91
N PHE A 39 7.76 -7.13 -20.14
CA PHE A 39 8.86 -6.95 -19.19
C PHE A 39 9.32 -5.49 -19.06
N SER A 40 9.09 -4.65 -20.07
CA SER A 40 9.48 -3.23 -20.05
C SER A 40 8.52 -2.36 -19.22
N ASP A 41 7.38 -2.90 -18.77
CA ASP A 41 6.51 -2.21 -17.82
C ASP A 41 7.29 -1.84 -16.55
N LYS A 42 7.24 -0.57 -16.18
CA LYS A 42 8.03 -0.01 -15.07
C LYS A 42 7.74 -0.69 -13.73
N LYS A 43 6.52 -1.19 -13.50
CA LYS A 43 6.18 -1.88 -12.24
C LYS A 43 6.77 -3.28 -12.24
N ILE A 44 6.62 -4.03 -13.32
CA ILE A 44 7.18 -5.38 -13.50
C ILE A 44 8.71 -5.32 -13.44
N ALA A 45 9.35 -4.50 -14.27
CA ALA A 45 10.81 -4.35 -14.34
C ALA A 45 11.42 -4.02 -12.97
N ARG A 46 10.86 -3.02 -12.28
CA ARG A 46 11.32 -2.62 -10.94
C ARG A 46 11.10 -3.71 -9.90
N PHE A 47 9.96 -4.40 -9.94
CA PHE A 47 9.65 -5.45 -8.98
C PHE A 47 10.58 -6.65 -9.14
N LEU A 48 10.76 -7.16 -10.37
CA LEU A 48 11.66 -8.28 -10.65
C LEU A 48 13.10 -7.95 -10.22
N SER A 49 13.58 -6.75 -10.57
CA SER A 49 14.95 -6.31 -10.25
C SER A 49 15.20 -6.06 -8.78
N LEU A 50 14.16 -5.71 -8.01
CA LEU A 50 14.25 -5.50 -6.57
C LEU A 50 14.16 -6.81 -5.79
N GLN A 51 13.20 -7.67 -6.14
CA GLN A 51 12.80 -8.82 -5.31
C GLN A 51 13.61 -10.09 -5.56
N PHE A 52 14.28 -10.21 -6.72
CA PHE A 52 14.96 -11.42 -7.15
C PHE A 52 16.47 -11.23 -7.33
N GLU A 53 17.21 -12.30 -7.05
CA GLU A 53 18.64 -12.49 -7.30
C GLU A 53 18.83 -13.75 -8.15
N ASP A 54 20.04 -13.97 -8.67
CA ASP A 54 20.35 -15.14 -9.50
C ASP A 54 19.34 -15.29 -10.67
N CYS A 55 19.23 -14.22 -11.46
CA CYS A 55 18.18 -14.07 -12.46
C CYS A 55 18.66 -14.43 -13.87
N GLY A 56 17.77 -15.00 -14.68
CA GLY A 56 17.94 -15.20 -16.12
C GLY A 56 16.70 -14.71 -16.88
N ILE A 57 16.92 -14.12 -18.06
CA ILE A 57 15.90 -13.80 -19.06
C ILE A 57 16.22 -14.57 -20.32
N LEU A 58 15.24 -15.33 -20.80
CA LEU A 58 15.37 -16.20 -21.97
C LEU A 58 14.20 -15.96 -22.90
N ARG A 59 14.40 -16.17 -24.20
CA ARG A 59 13.33 -16.20 -25.19
C ARG A 59 13.09 -17.63 -25.66
N PHE A 60 11.89 -17.92 -26.13
CA PHE A 60 11.64 -19.20 -26.80
C PHE A 60 12.47 -19.34 -28.09
N SER A 61 12.53 -20.58 -28.60
CA SER A 61 13.17 -20.89 -29.88
C SER A 61 12.50 -20.10 -31.02
N ASP A 62 13.21 -19.88 -32.13
CA ASP A 62 12.67 -19.08 -33.24
C ASP A 62 11.36 -19.68 -33.82
N GLU A 63 11.19 -21.00 -33.71
CA GLU A 63 9.96 -21.71 -34.12
C GLU A 63 8.72 -21.32 -33.30
N ASP A 64 8.87 -21.10 -31.98
CA ASP A 64 7.75 -20.82 -31.08
C ASP A 64 7.64 -19.33 -30.70
N TYR A 65 8.69 -18.54 -30.97
CA TYR A 65 8.78 -17.17 -30.50
C TYR A 65 7.84 -16.24 -31.27
N ASP A 66 7.68 -16.40 -32.58
CA ASP A 66 6.93 -15.43 -33.39
C ASP A 66 5.42 -15.42 -33.08
N ASP A 67 4.87 -16.55 -32.63
CA ASP A 67 3.44 -16.70 -32.33
C ASP A 67 3.00 -15.89 -31.11
N PHE A 68 3.79 -15.91 -30.02
CA PHE A 68 3.41 -15.31 -28.74
C PHE A 68 4.43 -14.32 -28.18
N ARG A 69 5.61 -14.21 -28.81
CA ARG A 69 6.75 -13.36 -28.41
C ARG A 69 7.13 -13.55 -26.95
N GLN A 70 6.99 -14.77 -26.45
CA GLN A 70 7.15 -15.04 -25.03
C GLN A 70 8.62 -15.08 -24.62
N CYS A 71 8.89 -14.53 -23.44
CA CYS A 71 10.15 -14.65 -22.75
C CYS A 71 9.92 -15.24 -21.36
N VAL A 72 10.90 -15.98 -20.88
CA VAL A 72 10.92 -16.63 -19.58
C VAL A 72 11.88 -15.86 -18.68
N PHE A 73 11.36 -15.32 -17.59
CA PHE A 73 12.15 -14.89 -16.44
C PHE A 73 12.28 -16.04 -15.45
N ILE A 74 13.50 -16.31 -15.01
CA ILE A 74 13.79 -17.23 -13.90
C ILE A 74 14.56 -16.43 -12.86
N GLY A 75 14.14 -16.49 -11.60
CA GLY A 75 14.86 -15.79 -10.54
C GLY A 75 14.58 -16.36 -9.16
N LYS A 76 15.57 -16.21 -8.28
CA LYS A 76 15.50 -16.63 -6.88
C LYS A 76 15.04 -15.48 -5.99
N LYS A 77 13.99 -15.69 -5.18
CA LYS A 77 13.47 -14.66 -4.27
C LYS A 77 14.52 -14.32 -3.21
N LYS A 78 14.94 -13.05 -3.13
CA LYS A 78 15.90 -12.57 -2.13
C LYS A 78 15.41 -12.86 -0.71
N LYS A 79 16.32 -13.33 0.14
CA LYS A 79 16.06 -13.61 1.56
C LYS A 79 16.14 -12.36 2.45
N SER A 80 16.92 -11.36 2.04
CA SER A 80 17.15 -10.14 2.83
C SER A 80 15.90 -9.26 2.95
N MET A 81 15.74 -8.61 4.11
CA MET A 81 14.75 -7.57 4.36
C MET A 81 15.13 -6.24 3.67
N HIS A 82 16.44 -5.93 3.61
CA HIS A 82 16.96 -4.79 2.87
C HIS A 82 17.31 -5.23 1.46
N LYS A 83 16.50 -4.80 0.50
CA LYS A 83 16.63 -5.17 -0.91
C LYS A 83 17.11 -3.97 -1.71
N THR A 84 18.18 -4.16 -2.47
CA THR A 84 18.64 -3.20 -3.48
C THR A 84 18.12 -3.61 -4.85
N VAL A 85 17.93 -2.63 -5.73
CA VAL A 85 17.56 -2.88 -7.12
C VAL A 85 18.80 -3.38 -7.86
N ASN A 86 18.68 -4.49 -8.58
CA ASN A 86 19.68 -4.88 -9.57
C ASN A 86 19.54 -3.98 -10.79
N GLN A 87 20.34 -2.91 -10.85
CA GLN A 87 20.23 -1.91 -11.91
C GLN A 87 20.47 -2.50 -13.31
N LYS A 88 21.42 -3.44 -13.45
CA LYS A 88 21.70 -4.11 -14.73
C LYS A 88 20.49 -4.87 -15.25
N LEU A 89 19.82 -5.62 -14.37
CA LEU A 89 18.60 -6.33 -14.74
C LEU A 89 17.47 -5.35 -15.05
N HIS A 90 17.31 -4.30 -14.24
CA HIS A 90 16.28 -3.30 -14.46
C HIS A 90 16.40 -2.64 -15.82
N ASP A 91 17.60 -2.16 -16.16
CA ASP A 91 17.85 -1.51 -17.44
C ASP A 91 17.68 -2.51 -18.59
N PHE A 92 18.11 -3.77 -18.42
CA PHE A 92 17.88 -4.81 -19.42
C PHE A 92 16.38 -5.03 -19.70
N LEU A 93 15.54 -5.11 -18.65
CA LEU A 93 14.11 -5.33 -18.80
C LEU A 93 13.40 -4.16 -19.50
N LEU A 94 13.86 -2.94 -19.28
CA LEU A 94 13.30 -1.75 -19.94
C LEU A 94 13.47 -1.74 -21.46
N HIS A 95 14.43 -2.49 -22.01
CA HIS A 95 14.66 -2.60 -23.46
C HIS A 95 13.94 -3.79 -24.11
N MET A 96 13.15 -4.56 -23.34
CA MET A 96 12.49 -5.78 -23.83
C MET A 96 11.26 -5.50 -24.73
N ASP A 97 10.87 -4.24 -24.92
CA ASP A 97 9.89 -3.81 -25.92
C ASP A 97 10.45 -3.76 -27.35
N SER A 98 11.76 -3.67 -27.50
CA SER A 98 12.44 -3.71 -28.80
C SER A 98 12.65 -5.16 -29.28
N GLU A 99 12.04 -5.51 -30.41
CA GLU A 99 12.23 -6.84 -31.03
C GLU A 99 13.67 -7.11 -31.43
N GLU A 100 14.38 -6.10 -31.96
CA GLU A 100 15.79 -6.21 -32.31
C GLU A 100 16.66 -6.49 -31.07
N PHE A 101 16.35 -5.83 -29.95
CA PHE A 101 17.01 -6.12 -28.68
C PHE A 101 16.76 -7.56 -28.24
N VAL A 102 15.51 -8.03 -28.29
CA VAL A 102 15.17 -9.40 -27.87
C VAL A 102 15.85 -10.44 -28.77
N ALA A 103 15.82 -10.25 -30.08
CA ALA A 103 16.44 -11.17 -31.04
C ALA A 103 17.95 -11.31 -30.81
N ASN A 104 18.64 -10.20 -30.56
CA ASN A 104 20.10 -10.13 -30.51
C ASN A 104 20.71 -10.28 -29.12
N LYS A 105 20.00 -9.88 -28.06
CA LYS A 105 20.53 -9.82 -26.68
C LYS A 105 19.90 -10.84 -25.74
N VAL A 106 18.73 -11.38 -26.05
CA VAL A 106 18.08 -12.38 -25.20
C VAL A 106 18.43 -13.78 -25.70
N THR A 107 18.98 -14.60 -24.81
CA THR A 107 19.41 -15.97 -25.13
C THR A 107 18.19 -16.88 -25.31
N LYS A 108 18.23 -17.76 -26.30
CA LYS A 108 17.18 -18.78 -26.52
C LYS A 108 17.19 -19.82 -25.40
N ILE A 109 16.01 -20.34 -25.06
CA ILE A 109 15.84 -21.31 -23.97
C ILE A 109 16.59 -22.62 -24.20
N ASN A 110 16.75 -23.07 -25.45
CA ASN A 110 17.51 -24.27 -25.80
C ASN A 110 19.00 -24.17 -25.40
N HIS A 111 19.57 -22.96 -25.38
CA HIS A 111 20.96 -22.73 -24.96
C HIS A 111 21.15 -22.71 -23.45
N LEU A 112 20.07 -22.75 -22.65
CA LEU A 112 20.14 -22.80 -21.19
C LEU A 112 20.55 -24.19 -20.69
N VAL A 113 20.13 -25.25 -21.40
CA VAL A 113 20.26 -26.64 -20.96
C VAL A 113 21.74 -26.96 -20.69
N GLY A 114 22.03 -27.36 -19.44
CA GLY A 114 23.38 -27.72 -19.00
C GLY A 114 24.31 -26.56 -18.63
N ARG A 115 23.91 -25.28 -18.82
CA ARG A 115 24.76 -24.12 -18.49
C ARG A 115 24.55 -23.56 -17.09
N HIS A 116 23.31 -23.56 -16.61
CA HIS A 116 22.97 -23.02 -15.31
C HIS A 116 21.81 -23.81 -14.69
N GLN A 117 21.85 -23.99 -13.37
CA GLN A 117 20.86 -24.76 -12.63
C GLN A 117 20.46 -24.00 -11.37
N TRP A 118 19.16 -23.73 -11.23
CA TRP A 118 18.60 -23.16 -10.01
C TRP A 118 18.26 -24.27 -9.02
N LYS A 119 18.84 -24.20 -7.82
CA LYS A 119 18.48 -25.11 -6.73
C LYS A 119 17.16 -24.70 -6.10
N VAL A 120 16.12 -25.50 -6.33
CA VAL A 120 14.82 -25.31 -5.68
C VAL A 120 14.95 -25.70 -4.20
N PRO A 121 14.57 -24.82 -3.24
CA PRO A 121 14.62 -25.16 -1.84
C PRO A 121 13.65 -26.30 -1.51
N PRO A 122 14.02 -27.22 -0.60
CA PRO A 122 13.14 -28.30 -0.20
C PRO A 122 11.85 -27.74 0.43
N GLY A 123 10.70 -28.23 -0.03
CA GLY A 123 9.41 -27.93 0.58
C GLY A 123 9.22 -28.67 1.92
N LEU A 124 8.21 -28.23 2.69
CA LEU A 124 7.74 -28.99 3.84
C LEU A 124 7.19 -30.35 3.36
N GLN A 125 7.93 -31.43 3.62
CA GLN A 125 7.54 -32.77 3.15
C GLN A 125 6.39 -33.39 3.97
N ARG A 126 6.17 -32.94 5.21
CA ARG A 126 5.08 -33.43 6.05
C ARG A 126 3.83 -32.60 5.86
N ILE A 127 2.87 -33.16 5.15
CA ILE A 127 1.49 -32.66 5.15
C ILE A 127 0.93 -32.95 6.55
N SER A 128 0.57 -31.91 7.30
CA SER A 128 -0.14 -32.10 8.56
C SER A 128 -1.56 -32.57 8.24
N THR A 129 -1.84 -33.84 8.45
CA THR A 129 -3.21 -34.35 8.41
C THR A 129 -3.99 -33.71 9.56
N PHE A 130 -5.08 -33.02 9.24
CA PHE A 130 -6.02 -32.56 10.24
C PHE A 130 -7.24 -33.48 10.21
N TYR A 131 -7.84 -33.68 11.37
CA TYR A 131 -9.08 -34.42 11.52
C TYR A 131 -9.96 -33.65 12.49
N THR A 132 -11.27 -33.77 12.32
CA THR A 132 -12.23 -33.16 13.23
C THR A 132 -12.48 -34.11 14.39
N LYS A 133 -12.32 -33.62 15.62
CA LYS A 133 -12.70 -34.33 16.85
C LYS A 133 -13.44 -33.38 17.76
N LEU A 134 -14.50 -33.86 18.43
CA LEU A 134 -15.09 -33.14 19.55
C LEU A 134 -14.11 -33.20 20.72
N GLU A 135 -13.52 -32.05 21.03
CA GLU A 135 -12.54 -31.88 22.10
C GLU A 135 -13.03 -30.89 23.15
N ASN A 136 -12.46 -30.96 24.36
CA ASN A 136 -12.84 -30.05 25.43
C ASN A 136 -12.29 -28.64 25.16
N LYS A 137 -13.14 -27.62 25.29
CA LYS A 137 -12.76 -26.20 25.11
C LYS A 137 -11.54 -25.79 25.93
N HIS A 138 -11.34 -26.38 27.11
CA HIS A 138 -10.22 -26.07 28.00
C HIS A 138 -8.85 -26.34 27.35
N ASN A 139 -8.76 -27.35 26.48
CA ASN A 139 -7.52 -27.75 25.83
C ASN A 139 -7.00 -26.69 24.86
N PHE A 140 -7.84 -25.73 24.45
CA PHE A 140 -7.49 -24.70 23.47
C PHE A 140 -7.19 -23.34 24.10
N TYR A 141 -7.45 -23.13 25.40
CA TYR A 141 -7.25 -21.81 26.02
C TYR A 141 -5.81 -21.32 25.95
N GLU A 142 -4.85 -22.19 26.26
CA GLU A 142 -3.40 -21.93 26.12
C GLU A 142 -3.03 -21.57 24.67
N GLY A 143 -3.51 -22.37 23.70
CA GLY A 143 -3.23 -22.15 22.28
C GLY A 143 -3.82 -20.85 21.73
N ILE A 144 -5.03 -20.48 22.18
CA ILE A 144 -5.70 -19.23 21.81
C ILE A 144 -4.98 -18.03 22.45
N ARG A 145 -4.65 -18.10 23.75
CA ARG A 145 -3.94 -17.03 24.46
C ARG A 145 -2.57 -16.74 23.85
N ASN A 146 -1.87 -17.78 23.43
CA ASN A 146 -0.52 -17.67 22.85
C ASN A 146 -0.52 -17.58 21.31
N SER A 147 -1.69 -17.49 20.68
CA SER A 147 -1.80 -17.43 19.22
C SER A 147 -1.34 -16.07 18.70
N LYS A 148 -0.17 -16.06 18.04
CA LYS A 148 0.36 -14.87 17.36
C LYS A 148 -0.63 -14.28 16.35
N GLY A 149 -1.37 -15.15 15.65
CA GLY A 149 -2.38 -14.73 14.67
C GLY A 149 -3.54 -13.98 15.33
N LEU A 150 -4.02 -14.49 16.46
CA LEU A 150 -5.10 -13.85 17.22
C LEU A 150 -4.62 -12.55 17.90
N THR A 151 -3.42 -12.54 18.49
CA THR A 151 -2.83 -11.31 19.03
C THR A 151 -2.71 -10.23 17.96
N GLY A 152 -2.19 -10.57 16.78
CA GLY A 152 -2.11 -9.63 15.68
C GLY A 152 -3.47 -9.16 15.16
N LEU A 153 -4.51 -10.00 15.23
CA LEU A 153 -5.89 -9.59 14.91
C LEU A 153 -6.40 -8.59 15.96
N ILE A 154 -6.28 -8.91 17.25
CA ILE A 154 -6.69 -8.04 18.36
C ILE A 154 -6.00 -6.68 18.25
N GLU A 155 -4.69 -6.65 17.98
CA GLU A 155 -3.94 -5.40 17.83
C GLU A 155 -4.41 -4.55 16.64
N ARG A 156 -4.78 -5.19 15.51
CA ARG A 156 -5.33 -4.48 14.35
C ARG A 156 -6.76 -3.98 14.58
N SER A 157 -7.52 -4.67 15.44
CA SER A 157 -8.91 -4.34 15.76
C SER A 157 -9.04 -3.36 16.94
N LYS A 158 -8.00 -3.17 17.76
CA LYS A 158 -8.01 -2.19 18.85
C LYS A 158 -8.20 -0.78 18.26
N PRO A 159 -9.13 0.03 18.80
CA PRO A 159 -9.22 1.45 18.46
C PRO A 159 -7.87 2.10 18.70
N LYS A 160 -7.30 2.74 17.67
CA LYS A 160 -6.03 3.46 17.80
C LYS A 160 -6.25 4.64 18.75
N GLN A 161 -5.77 4.53 19.97
CA GLN A 161 -5.72 5.66 20.89
C GLN A 161 -4.62 6.61 20.42
N LEU A 162 -4.99 7.87 20.14
CA LEU A 162 -4.01 8.92 19.94
C LEU A 162 -3.35 9.23 21.27
N LYS A 163 -2.07 8.86 21.40
CA LYS A 163 -1.23 9.37 22.49
C LYS A 163 -0.81 10.79 22.12
N LEU A 164 -1.49 11.77 22.69
CA LEU A 164 -1.01 13.15 22.68
C LEU A 164 0.20 13.23 23.61
N GLY A 165 1.37 13.48 23.04
CA GLY A 165 2.62 13.64 23.77
C GLY A 165 3.32 14.93 23.37
N GLY A 166 4.10 15.49 24.29
CA GLY A 166 4.93 16.67 24.08
C GLY A 166 4.26 17.99 24.49
N LYS A 167 5.09 19.00 24.75
CA LYS A 167 4.70 20.40 24.85
C LYS A 167 5.20 21.08 23.56
N PRO A 168 4.34 21.31 22.56
CA PRO A 168 4.80 21.94 21.33
C PRO A 168 5.42 23.31 21.64
N ILE A 169 6.58 23.59 21.03
CA ILE A 169 7.34 24.83 21.28
C ILE A 169 6.54 26.06 20.83
N LEU A 170 5.63 25.87 19.87
CA LEU A 170 4.72 26.89 19.37
C LEU A 170 3.26 26.50 19.67
N PRO A 171 2.38 27.48 19.92
CA PRO A 171 0.95 27.23 20.02
C PRO A 171 0.41 26.56 18.76
N LEU A 172 -0.52 25.62 18.94
CA LEU A 172 -1.20 24.96 17.83
C LEU A 172 -2.07 25.98 17.08
N ASN A 173 -1.97 26.01 15.75
CA ASN A 173 -2.83 26.86 14.94
C ASN A 173 -4.23 26.24 14.75
N GLN A 174 -5.19 27.03 14.25
CA GLN A 174 -6.59 26.62 14.10
C GLN A 174 -6.77 25.36 13.23
N GLY A 175 -5.97 25.21 12.17
CA GLY A 175 -6.01 24.03 11.31
C GLY A 175 -5.49 22.76 11.99
N GLN A 176 -4.43 22.89 12.79
CA GLN A 176 -3.89 21.79 13.61
C GLN A 176 -4.88 21.38 14.69
N MET A 177 -5.56 22.34 15.33
CA MET A 177 -6.63 22.06 16.29
C MET A 177 -7.81 21.33 15.65
N ALA A 178 -8.24 21.75 14.46
CA ALA A 178 -9.28 21.05 13.72
C ALA A 178 -8.89 19.61 13.37
N LEU A 179 -7.61 19.35 13.04
CA LEU A 179 -7.10 18.01 12.77
C LEU A 179 -7.06 17.13 14.03
N LEU A 180 -6.67 17.70 15.18
CA LEU A 180 -6.73 17.02 16.47
C LEU A 180 -8.17 16.67 16.87
N LEU A 181 -9.12 17.56 16.56
CA LEU A 181 -10.54 17.34 16.79
C LEU A 181 -11.08 16.20 15.91
N ALA A 182 -10.82 16.25 14.60
CA ALA A 182 -11.26 15.25 13.64
C ALA A 182 -10.63 13.86 13.90
N SER A 183 -9.43 13.84 14.47
CA SER A 183 -8.77 12.59 14.89
C SER A 183 -9.28 12.06 16.24
N GLY A 184 -10.15 12.81 16.94
CA GLY A 184 -10.71 12.42 18.24
C GLY A 184 -9.76 12.66 19.42
N ALA A 185 -8.67 13.40 19.21
CA ALA A 185 -7.66 13.66 20.23
C ALA A 185 -8.09 14.72 21.26
N ILE A 186 -9.08 15.55 20.94
CA ILE A 186 -9.62 16.60 21.84
C ILE A 186 -10.73 16.05 22.76
N ASN A 187 -11.13 14.79 22.60
CA ASN A 187 -12.18 14.17 23.42
C ASN A 187 -11.57 13.41 24.60
N GLY A 188 -12.08 13.63 25.80
CA GLY A 188 -11.60 12.88 26.96
C GLY A 188 -11.96 13.48 28.31
N VAL A 189 -11.41 12.90 29.36
CA VAL A 189 -11.49 13.37 30.74
C VAL A 189 -10.17 14.07 31.07
N ILE A 190 -10.22 15.27 31.63
CA ILE A 190 -9.07 16.12 31.95
C ILE A 190 -9.17 16.54 33.41
N GLY A 191 -8.05 16.53 34.14
CA GLY A 191 -7.98 16.96 35.53
C GLY A 191 -8.43 15.89 36.53
N ASP A 192 -8.44 16.26 37.81
CA ASP A 192 -8.77 15.41 38.95
C ASP A 192 -9.51 16.24 40.02
N GLY A 193 -10.37 15.60 40.82
CA GLY A 193 -11.12 16.27 41.90
C GLY A 193 -12.04 17.38 41.39
N ASP A 194 -11.91 18.58 41.96
CA ASP A 194 -12.73 19.76 41.60
C ASP A 194 -12.39 20.31 40.19
N ASP A 195 -11.20 20.00 39.67
CA ASP A 195 -10.75 20.38 38.33
C ASP A 195 -11.04 19.28 37.28
N LEU A 196 -11.85 18.28 37.60
CA LEU A 196 -12.21 17.20 36.68
C LEU A 196 -13.23 17.68 35.64
N HIS A 197 -12.85 17.62 34.37
CA HIS A 197 -13.69 18.04 33.25
C HIS A 197 -13.79 16.96 32.19
N ILE A 198 -15.00 16.71 31.68
CA ILE A 198 -15.19 15.92 30.45
C ILE A 198 -15.22 16.90 29.29
N VAL A 199 -14.36 16.68 28.30
CA VAL A 199 -14.16 17.58 27.17
C VAL A 199 -14.53 16.90 25.86
N GLN A 200 -15.25 17.63 25.01
CA GLN A 200 -15.61 17.23 23.66
C GLN A 200 -15.31 18.36 22.67
N GLY A 201 -14.44 18.09 21.70
CA GLY A 201 -14.21 18.99 20.58
C GLY A 201 -15.36 18.92 19.57
N LEU A 202 -15.82 20.08 19.11
CA LEU A 202 -16.80 20.22 18.03
C LEU A 202 -16.28 21.15 16.91
N GLU A 203 -16.43 20.73 15.66
CA GLU A 203 -16.23 21.59 14.50
C GLU A 203 -17.48 22.44 14.26
N ILE A 204 -17.31 23.76 14.16
CA ILE A 204 -18.36 24.69 13.73
C ILE A 204 -18.05 25.12 12.30
N VAL A 205 -18.90 24.70 11.37
CA VAL A 205 -18.79 25.11 9.96
C VAL A 205 -19.79 26.23 9.69
N SER A 206 -19.30 27.40 9.28
CA SER A 206 -20.11 28.53 8.83
C SER A 206 -19.78 28.90 7.38
N LYS A 207 -20.72 29.55 6.69
CA LYS A 207 -20.48 30.11 5.35
C LYS A 207 -20.43 31.63 5.48
N LYS A 208 -19.31 32.24 5.10
CA LYS A 208 -19.20 33.70 4.95
C LYS A 208 -19.28 34.02 3.46
N THR A 209 -20.27 34.82 3.08
CA THR A 209 -20.38 35.37 1.73
C THR A 209 -19.83 36.79 1.76
N SER A 210 -18.85 37.07 0.91
CA SER A 210 -18.35 38.41 0.67
C SER A 210 -18.67 38.80 -0.76
N ASP A 211 -19.32 39.94 -0.94
CA ASP A 211 -19.62 40.50 -2.26
C ASP A 211 -18.56 41.55 -2.61
N GLU A 212 -17.78 41.29 -3.66
CA GLU A 212 -16.88 42.27 -4.24
C GLU A 212 -17.59 42.93 -5.43
N VAL A 213 -17.83 44.24 -5.34
CA VAL A 213 -18.50 45.00 -6.41
C VAL A 213 -17.45 45.65 -7.30
N HIS A 214 -17.32 45.14 -8.52
CA HIS A 214 -16.48 45.73 -9.55
C HIS A 214 -17.33 46.71 -10.38
N LYS A 215 -16.92 47.99 -10.38
CA LYS A 215 -17.54 49.03 -11.22
C LYS A 215 -16.74 49.13 -12.54
N HIS A 216 -17.42 48.97 -13.67
CA HIS A 216 -16.82 49.18 -14.99
C HIS A 216 -17.03 50.64 -15.44
N GLU A 217 -16.13 51.15 -16.29
CA GLU A 217 -16.13 52.54 -16.77
C GLU A 217 -17.41 52.94 -17.55
N ASN A 218 -18.16 51.95 -18.04
CA ASN A 218 -19.45 52.13 -18.73
C ASN A 218 -20.66 52.24 -17.78
N GLY A 219 -20.44 52.33 -16.47
CA GLY A 219 -21.51 52.44 -15.45
C GLY A 219 -22.16 51.12 -15.04
N SER A 220 -21.81 50.00 -15.68
CA SER A 220 -22.29 48.67 -15.27
C SER A 220 -21.55 48.15 -14.03
N LYS A 221 -22.28 47.43 -13.17
CA LYS A 221 -21.75 46.84 -11.93
C LYS A 221 -21.76 45.32 -12.03
N THR A 222 -20.62 44.69 -11.79
CA THR A 222 -20.51 43.24 -11.64
C THR A 222 -20.35 42.94 -10.15
N VAL A 223 -21.30 42.23 -9.56
CA VAL A 223 -21.23 41.77 -8.16
C VAL A 223 -20.68 40.35 -8.17
N VAL A 224 -19.46 40.17 -7.66
CA VAL A 224 -18.85 38.85 -7.51
C VAL A 224 -19.09 38.37 -6.09
N SER A 225 -20.09 37.50 -5.91
CA SER A 225 -20.37 36.86 -4.63
C SER A 225 -19.41 35.68 -4.40
N LYS A 226 -18.46 35.85 -3.48
CA LYS A 226 -17.56 34.78 -3.04
C LYS A 226 -18.10 34.16 -1.77
N THR A 227 -18.59 32.93 -1.85
CA THR A 227 -18.94 32.13 -0.66
C THR A 227 -17.73 31.32 -0.22
N ARG A 228 -17.20 31.60 0.98
CA ARG A 228 -16.12 30.84 1.60
C ARG A 228 -16.64 30.08 2.81
N THR A 229 -16.33 28.79 2.86
CA THR A 229 -16.53 27.99 4.07
C THR A 229 -15.51 28.40 5.12
N HIS A 230 -15.99 28.81 6.29
CA HIS A 230 -15.21 29.15 7.47
C HIS A 230 -15.41 28.03 8.51
N ARG A 231 -14.31 27.54 9.08
CA ARG A 231 -14.32 26.43 10.02
C ARG A 231 -13.70 26.90 11.33
N ASP A 232 -14.49 26.90 12.38
CA ASP A 232 -14.08 27.24 13.74
C ASP A 232 -14.07 26.00 14.63
N VAL A 233 -13.20 25.98 15.62
CA VAL A 233 -13.07 24.89 16.58
C VAL A 233 -13.72 25.35 17.87
N SER A 234 -14.70 24.62 18.37
CA SER A 234 -15.26 24.86 19.71
C SER A 234 -15.05 23.66 20.61
N VAL A 235 -14.94 23.93 21.90
CA VAL A 235 -14.75 22.90 22.91
C VAL A 235 -15.91 22.98 23.89
N LYS A 236 -16.69 21.91 23.99
CA LYS A 236 -17.65 21.74 25.08
C LYS A 236 -16.96 21.05 26.23
N PHE A 237 -17.25 21.48 27.45
CA PHE A 237 -16.79 20.80 28.64
C PHE A 237 -17.92 20.68 29.68
N ILE A 238 -17.83 19.63 30.50
CA ILE A 238 -18.71 19.34 31.62
C ILE A 238 -17.85 19.25 32.87
N THR A 239 -18.19 20.02 33.89
CA THR A 239 -17.53 20.05 35.21
C THR A 239 -18.07 18.94 36.13
N PRO A 240 -17.46 18.70 37.32
CA PRO A 240 -17.91 17.65 38.24
C PRO A 240 -19.32 17.87 38.80
N ASP A 241 -19.72 19.13 38.96
CA ASP A 241 -21.06 19.57 39.38
C ASP A 241 -22.11 19.48 38.25
N GLY A 242 -21.71 19.03 37.06
CA GLY A 242 -22.61 18.81 35.92
C GLY A 242 -22.88 20.08 35.10
N LEU A 243 -22.11 21.16 35.32
CA LEU A 243 -22.25 22.40 34.57
C LEU A 243 -21.64 22.25 33.17
N ILE A 244 -22.45 22.51 32.14
CA ILE A 244 -22.05 22.39 30.74
C ILE A 244 -21.71 23.77 30.17
N ARG A 245 -20.50 23.95 29.65
CA ARG A 245 -20.05 25.18 28.97
C ARG A 245 -19.47 24.89 27.61
N LYS A 246 -19.48 25.92 26.75
CA LYS A 246 -18.92 25.88 25.39
C LYS A 246 -17.95 27.05 25.22
N LEU A 247 -16.71 26.74 24.86
CA LEU A 247 -15.69 27.70 24.43
C LEU A 247 -15.71 27.75 22.90
N VAL A 248 -15.84 28.95 22.34
CA VAL A 248 -15.82 29.23 20.89
C VAL A 248 -14.63 30.12 20.59
#